data_AF-A0A2Z5ENF9-F1
#
_entry.id   AF-A0A2Z5ENF9-F1
#
_cell.length_a   1.000
_cell.length_b   1.000
_cell.length_c   1.000
_cell.angle_alpha   90.00
_cell.angle_beta   90.00
_cell.angle_gamma   90.00
#
_symmetry.space_group_name_H-M   'P 1'
#
loop_
_entity.id
_entity.type
_entity.pdbx_description
1 polymer ?
#
loop_
_entity_poly.entity_id
_entity_poly.type
_entity_poly.pdbx_seq_one_letter_code
_entity_poly.pdbx_strand_id
1 'polypeptide(L)'
;IGRRFRPPAVFVYLTCVPGLIGDDIEAVCRQAAAELRLPVIPVLAAGFTGTKNAGNRLGGSALLTHVIGTAEPAYTTPYDINLIGEYNIAGELWQVLPLLDRLGIRVLSRVSGDARYAELTWAHRAKASMVVCSRALLSLAAGLQERYGVPWF
;
A
#
# COMPACT_ATOMS: atom_id res chain seq x y z
N ILE A 1 15.58 -1.62 -14.82
CA ILE A 1 15.02 -2.48 -13.73
C ILE A 1 13.91 -3.38 -14.26
N GLY A 2 12.85 -2.83 -14.86
CA GLY A 2 11.72 -3.62 -15.39
C GLY A 2 12.12 -4.78 -16.31
N ARG A 3 12.96 -4.54 -17.32
CA ARG A 3 13.41 -5.58 -18.27
C ARG A 3 14.35 -6.63 -17.65
N ARG A 4 15.22 -6.23 -16.72
CA ARG A 4 16.26 -7.11 -16.14
C ARG A 4 15.73 -7.98 -15.01
N PHE A 5 14.94 -7.40 -14.10
CA PHE A 5 14.50 -8.05 -12.86
C PHE A 5 13.03 -8.47 -12.86
N ARG A 6 12.22 -7.93 -13.79
CA ARG A 6 10.79 -8.24 -13.95
C ARG A 6 10.02 -8.24 -12.61
N PRO A 7 10.07 -7.14 -11.83
CA PRO A 7 9.35 -7.05 -10.57
C PRO A 7 7.83 -7.00 -10.80
N PRO A 8 7.01 -7.33 -9.78
CA PRO A 8 5.56 -7.23 -9.87
C PRO A 8 5.06 -5.78 -9.99
N ALA A 9 5.82 -4.80 -9.52
CA ALA A 9 5.54 -3.38 -9.66
C ALA A 9 6.81 -2.55 -9.43
N VAL A 10 6.80 -1.28 -9.83
CA VAL A 10 7.85 -0.29 -9.55
C VAL A 10 7.22 0.95 -8.92
N PHE A 11 7.71 1.37 -7.75
CA PHE A 11 7.32 2.62 -7.11
C PHE A 11 8.39 3.68 -7.39
N VAL A 12 7.97 4.85 -7.89
CA VAL A 12 8.86 5.97 -8.21
C VAL A 12 8.63 7.09 -7.19
N TYR A 13 9.60 7.31 -6.32
CA TYR A 13 9.53 8.30 -5.26
C TYR A 13 10.05 9.66 -5.74
N LEU A 14 9.17 10.65 -5.75
CA LEU A 14 9.52 12.03 -6.07
C LEU A 14 10.38 12.61 -4.94
N THR A 15 11.53 13.19 -5.29
CA THR A 15 12.41 13.91 -4.35
C THR A 15 12.31 15.43 -4.56
N CYS A 16 13.03 16.22 -3.75
CA CYS A 16 12.91 17.67 -3.75
C CYS A 16 13.22 18.32 -5.10
N VAL A 17 14.33 17.93 -5.75
CA VAL A 17 14.77 18.60 -6.98
C VAL A 17 13.80 18.37 -8.14
N PRO A 18 13.43 17.14 -8.52
CA PRO A 18 12.45 16.91 -9.59
C PRO A 18 11.10 17.59 -9.30
N GLY A 19 10.69 17.63 -8.03
CA GLY A 19 9.46 18.31 -7.62
C GLY A 19 9.52 19.84 -7.76
N LEU A 20 10.70 20.45 -7.58
CA LEU A 20 10.90 21.90 -7.72
C LEU A 20 11.05 22.35 -9.17
N ILE A 21 11.67 21.52 -10.02
CA ILE A 21 11.88 21.86 -11.44
C ILE A 21 10.67 21.55 -12.32
N GLY A 22 9.62 20.93 -11.75
CA GLY A 22 8.34 20.71 -12.42
C GLY A 22 8.28 19.44 -13.27
N ASP A 23 9.06 18.40 -12.92
CA ASP A 23 9.00 17.13 -13.63
C ASP A 23 7.61 16.47 -13.46
N ASP A 24 6.95 16.16 -14.57
CA ASP A 24 5.68 15.41 -14.58
C ASP A 24 5.95 13.90 -14.40
N ILE A 25 6.23 13.52 -13.16
CA ILE A 25 6.50 12.11 -12.80
C ILE A 25 5.29 11.22 -13.04
N GLU A 26 4.07 11.73 -12.95
CA GLU A 26 2.87 10.93 -13.23
C GLU A 26 2.78 10.55 -14.70
N ALA A 27 3.04 11.49 -15.62
CA ALA A 27 3.09 11.21 -17.05
C ALA A 27 4.21 10.22 -17.40
N VAL A 28 5.40 10.40 -16.82
CA VAL A 28 6.53 9.49 -17.00
C VAL A 28 6.19 8.07 -16.51
N CYS A 29 5.59 7.95 -15.33
CA CYS A 29 5.18 6.66 -14.77
C CYS A 29 4.13 5.98 -15.66
N ARG A 30 3.14 6.72 -16.16
CA ARG A 30 2.11 6.21 -17.08
C ARG A 30 2.71 5.70 -18.38
N GLN A 31 3.63 6.44 -18.99
CA GLN A 31 4.33 6.01 -20.20
C GLN A 31 5.17 4.75 -19.95
N ALA A 32 5.94 4.73 -18.85
CA ALA A 32 6.77 3.59 -18.49
C ALA A 32 5.94 2.33 -18.18
N ALA A 33 4.78 2.48 -17.54
CA ALA A 33 3.86 1.37 -17.28
C ALA A 33 3.35 0.74 -18.59
N ALA A 34 3.02 1.56 -19.59
CA ALA A 34 2.59 1.08 -20.89
C ALA A 34 3.72 0.35 -21.65
N GLU A 35 4.93 0.91 -21.64
CA GLU A 35 6.08 0.30 -22.32
C GLU A 35 6.51 -1.02 -21.67
N LEU A 36 6.59 -1.05 -20.34
CA LEU A 36 7.10 -2.20 -19.58
C LEU A 36 6.02 -3.25 -19.29
N ARG A 37 4.74 -2.93 -19.51
CA ARG A 37 3.58 -3.77 -19.19
C ARG A 37 3.59 -4.26 -17.74
N LEU A 38 3.97 -3.36 -16.83
CA LEU A 38 3.92 -3.59 -15.39
C LEU A 38 3.47 -2.31 -14.67
N PRO A 39 2.88 -2.41 -13.48
CA PRO A 39 2.50 -1.24 -12.69
C PRO A 39 3.71 -0.37 -12.34
N VAL A 40 3.67 0.90 -12.74
CA VAL A 40 4.64 1.93 -12.32
C VAL A 40 3.89 3.00 -11.54
N ILE A 41 4.11 3.07 -10.23
CA ILE A 41 3.32 3.85 -9.28
C ILE A 41 4.09 5.12 -8.90
N PRO A 42 3.58 6.32 -9.21
CA PRO A 42 4.17 7.56 -8.73
C PRO A 42 3.87 7.73 -7.23
N VAL A 43 4.88 8.12 -6.46
CA VAL A 43 4.75 8.51 -5.04
C VAL A 43 5.23 9.94 -4.88
N LEU A 44 4.28 10.88 -4.86
CA LEU A 44 4.52 12.32 -4.85
C LEU A 44 4.86 12.83 -3.44
N ALA A 45 5.91 12.28 -2.83
CA ALA A 45 6.31 12.53 -1.43
C ALA A 45 7.65 13.27 -1.33
N ALA A 46 7.81 14.37 -2.06
CA ALA A 46 9.03 15.18 -2.00
C ALA A 46 9.29 15.71 -0.59
N GLY A 47 10.57 15.78 -0.18
CA GLY A 47 10.93 16.08 1.22
C GLY A 47 10.46 17.44 1.74
N PHE A 48 10.26 18.43 0.87
CA PHE A 48 9.73 19.75 1.26
C PHE A 48 8.21 19.75 1.50
N THR A 49 7.49 18.67 1.18
CA THR A 49 6.01 18.61 1.29
C THR A 49 5.50 18.54 2.72
N GLY A 50 6.39 18.33 3.70
CA GLY A 50 6.07 18.48 5.12
C GLY A 50 6.80 17.49 6.00
N THR A 51 6.13 17.05 7.06
CA THR A 51 6.69 16.14 8.07
C THR A 51 6.61 14.68 7.62
N LYS A 52 7.20 13.77 8.42
CA LYS A 52 7.00 12.32 8.29
C LYS A 52 5.53 11.93 8.06
N ASN A 53 4.61 12.57 8.77
CA ASN A 53 3.18 12.25 8.66
C ASN A 53 2.58 12.68 7.31
N ALA A 54 3.09 13.75 6.69
CA ALA A 54 2.73 14.10 5.33
C ALA A 54 3.19 13.00 4.35
N GLY A 55 4.42 12.50 4.52
CA GLY A 55 4.92 11.35 3.75
C GLY A 55 4.05 10.10 3.90
N ASN A 56 3.64 9.75 5.13
CA ASN A 56 2.72 8.63 5.39
C ASN A 56 1.39 8.81 4.66
N ARG A 57 0.81 10.01 4.72
CA ARG A 57 -0.45 10.33 4.02
C ARG A 57 -0.30 10.16 2.52
N LEU A 58 0.77 10.72 1.93
CA LEU A 58 1.04 10.66 0.50
C LEU A 58 1.31 9.22 0.02
N GLY A 59 2.06 8.44 0.81
CA GLY A 59 2.26 7.01 0.54
C GLY A 59 0.95 6.22 0.59
N GLY A 60 0.10 6.48 1.60
CA GLY A 60 -1.24 5.90 1.68
C GLY A 60 -2.12 6.30 0.49
N SER A 61 -2.11 7.58 0.11
CA SER A 61 -2.84 8.08 -1.06
C SER A 61 -2.38 7.42 -2.36
N ALA A 62 -1.07 7.18 -2.54
CA ALA A 62 -0.54 6.49 -3.71
C ALA A 62 -1.06 5.03 -3.78
N LEU A 63 -1.08 4.31 -2.65
CA LEU A 63 -1.66 2.97 -2.58
C LEU A 63 -3.15 2.96 -2.91
N LEU A 64 -3.92 3.85 -2.28
CA LEU A 64 -5.37 3.93 -2.47
C LEU A 64 -5.78 4.35 -3.90
N THR A 65 -4.93 5.14 -4.56
CA THR A 65 -5.23 5.69 -5.90
C THR A 65 -4.77 4.77 -7.02
N HIS A 66 -3.61 4.12 -6.87
CA HIS A 66 -2.97 3.40 -7.98
C HIS A 66 -2.83 1.89 -7.77
N VAL A 67 -3.05 1.36 -6.56
CA VAL A 67 -2.73 -0.04 -6.22
C VAL A 67 -3.97 -0.80 -5.75
N ILE A 68 -4.62 -0.31 -4.69
CA ILE A 68 -5.76 -1.00 -4.08
C ILE A 68 -6.93 -1.04 -5.08
N GLY A 69 -7.59 -2.19 -5.21
CA GLY A 69 -8.70 -2.39 -6.13
C GLY A 69 -8.30 -2.74 -7.57
N THR A 70 -7.01 -2.88 -7.86
CA THR A 70 -6.53 -3.18 -9.23
C THR A 70 -6.54 -4.67 -9.59
N ALA A 71 -6.70 -5.56 -8.61
CA ALA A 71 -6.89 -6.99 -8.83
C ALA A 71 -7.73 -7.61 -7.72
N GLU A 72 -8.13 -8.86 -7.89
CA GLU A 72 -8.96 -9.60 -6.95
C GLU A 72 -8.18 -10.77 -6.32
N PRO A 73 -8.41 -11.08 -5.03
CA PRO A 73 -7.84 -12.27 -4.43
C PRO A 73 -8.50 -13.53 -5.01
N ALA A 74 -7.80 -14.66 -5.00
CA ALA A 74 -8.35 -15.92 -5.50
C ALA A 74 -9.60 -16.39 -4.74
N TYR A 75 -9.70 -16.06 -3.45
CA TYR A 75 -10.86 -16.33 -2.62
C TYR A 75 -10.90 -15.37 -1.42
N THR A 76 -12.09 -15.16 -0.87
CA THR A 76 -12.32 -14.41 0.37
C THR A 76 -12.89 -15.29 1.47
N THR A 77 -12.68 -14.92 2.73
CA THR A 77 -13.30 -15.54 3.90
C THR A 77 -14.16 -14.52 4.66
N PRO A 78 -15.07 -14.97 5.55
CA PRO A 78 -15.80 -14.08 6.45
C PRO A 78 -14.93 -13.31 7.44
N TYR A 79 -13.65 -13.69 7.62
CA TYR A 79 -12.74 -13.15 8.63
C TYR A 79 -11.44 -12.60 8.03
N ASP A 80 -11.51 -12.11 6.79
CA ASP A 80 -10.38 -11.45 6.13
C ASP A 80 -10.15 -10.05 6.72
N ILE A 81 -8.93 -9.74 7.14
CA ILE A 81 -8.56 -8.39 7.62
C ILE A 81 -7.36 -7.82 6.87
N ASN A 82 -7.25 -6.49 6.87
CA ASN A 82 -6.00 -5.80 6.56
C ASN A 82 -5.23 -5.50 7.85
N LEU A 83 -3.90 -5.58 7.80
CA LEU A 83 -3.01 -5.01 8.83
C LEU A 83 -2.38 -3.72 8.26
N ILE A 84 -2.70 -2.57 8.85
CA ILE A 84 -2.21 -1.26 8.42
C ILE A 84 -1.24 -0.70 9.45
N GLY A 85 -0.07 -0.27 8.99
CA GLY A 85 0.97 0.31 9.82
C GLY A 85 1.76 -0.72 10.65
N GLU A 86 1.70 -1.99 10.28
CA GLU A 86 2.58 -3.05 10.80
C GLU A 86 3.73 -3.26 9.80
N TYR A 87 4.97 -3.05 10.23
CA TYR A 87 6.16 -3.02 9.36
C TYR A 87 7.06 -4.25 9.52
N ASN A 88 6.68 -5.20 10.37
CA ASN A 88 7.44 -6.40 10.72
C ASN A 88 8.84 -6.07 11.25
N ILE A 89 8.96 -5.03 12.08
CA ILE A 89 10.23 -4.67 12.70
C ILE A 89 10.65 -5.81 13.62
N ALA A 90 11.91 -6.24 13.51
CA ALA A 90 12.46 -7.35 14.30
C ALA A 90 11.65 -8.67 14.24
N GLY A 91 10.82 -8.87 13.20
CA GLY A 91 10.00 -10.08 13.09
C GLY A 91 8.73 -10.08 13.94
N GLU A 92 8.30 -8.93 14.47
CA GLU A 92 7.09 -8.81 15.33
C GLU A 92 5.84 -9.39 14.66
N LEU A 93 5.62 -9.08 13.38
CA LEU A 93 4.48 -9.59 12.62
C LEU A 93 4.48 -11.12 12.58
N TRP A 94 5.64 -11.76 12.43
CA TRP A 94 5.74 -13.22 12.37
C TRP A 94 5.36 -13.91 13.68
N GLN A 95 5.41 -13.20 14.82
CA GLN A 95 4.92 -13.72 16.10
C GLN A 95 3.39 -13.58 16.23
N VAL A 96 2.81 -12.58 15.57
CA VAL A 96 1.36 -12.29 15.63
C VAL A 96 0.57 -13.14 14.62
N LEU A 97 1.12 -13.41 13.43
CA LEU A 97 0.43 -14.15 12.37
C LEU A 97 -0.12 -15.53 12.82
N PRO A 98 0.64 -16.38 13.54
CA PRO A 98 0.13 -17.66 14.03
C PRO A 98 -1.02 -17.52 15.04
N LEU A 99 -1.06 -16.42 15.79
CA LEU A 99 -2.13 -16.16 16.74
C LEU A 99 -3.42 -15.80 16.02
N LEU A 100 -3.34 -14.95 14.99
CA LEU A 100 -4.50 -14.60 14.14
C LEU A 100 -5.05 -15.84 13.42
N ASP A 101 -4.16 -16.69 12.89
CA ASP A 101 -4.55 -17.94 12.22
C ASP A 101 -5.29 -18.90 13.16
N ARG A 102 -4.79 -19.07 14.40
CA ARG A 102 -5.47 -19.87 15.44
C ARG A 102 -6.84 -19.33 15.84
N LEU A 103 -7.08 -18.03 15.66
CA LEU A 103 -8.40 -17.39 15.86
C LEU A 103 -9.30 -17.50 14.62
N GLY A 104 -8.82 -18.08 13.52
CA GLY A 104 -9.53 -18.15 12.24
C GLY A 104 -9.54 -16.83 11.46
N ILE A 105 -8.70 -15.86 11.86
CA ILE A 105 -8.60 -14.55 11.21
C ILE A 105 -7.51 -14.62 10.14
N ARG A 106 -7.89 -14.38 8.89
CA ARG A 106 -6.94 -14.38 7.78
C ARG A 106 -6.48 -12.96 7.48
N VAL A 107 -5.17 -12.73 7.50
CA VAL A 107 -4.60 -11.47 7.02
C VAL A 107 -4.59 -11.49 5.49
N LEU A 108 -5.50 -10.73 4.88
CA LEU A 108 -5.63 -10.62 3.43
C LEU A 108 -4.58 -9.68 2.83
N SER A 109 -4.31 -8.57 3.52
CA SER A 109 -3.34 -7.57 3.07
C SER A 109 -2.53 -6.99 4.23
N ARG A 110 -1.27 -6.69 3.95
CA ARG A 110 -0.31 -6.14 4.90
C ARG A 110 0.23 -4.83 4.35
N VAL A 111 0.10 -3.75 5.11
CA VAL A 111 0.64 -2.44 4.75
C VAL A 111 1.63 -2.04 5.86
N SER A 112 2.92 -2.37 5.77
CA SER A 112 3.61 -3.00 4.63
C SER A 112 4.61 -4.09 5.00
N GLY A 113 4.69 -4.51 6.26
CA GLY A 113 5.63 -5.52 6.75
C GLY A 113 5.52 -6.85 6.01
N ASP A 114 6.61 -7.27 5.36
CA ASP A 114 6.71 -8.48 4.52
C ASP A 114 5.60 -8.62 3.45
N ALA A 115 4.96 -7.52 3.06
CA ALA A 115 3.86 -7.56 2.10
C ALA A 115 4.32 -8.01 0.71
N ARG A 116 3.40 -8.65 -0.04
CA ARG A 116 3.55 -8.83 -1.49
C ARG A 116 2.69 -7.81 -2.22
N TYR A 117 3.15 -7.33 -3.38
CA TYR A 117 2.41 -6.33 -4.16
C TYR A 117 0.98 -6.78 -4.45
N ALA A 118 0.79 -8.05 -4.83
CA ALA A 118 -0.53 -8.62 -5.10
C ALA A 118 -1.49 -8.47 -3.90
N GLU A 119 -1.01 -8.70 -2.68
CA GLU A 119 -1.82 -8.56 -1.47
C GLU A 119 -2.29 -7.12 -1.25
N LEU A 120 -1.48 -6.13 -1.61
CA LEU A 120 -1.87 -4.71 -1.54
C LEU A 120 -3.04 -4.42 -2.47
N THR A 121 -3.08 -5.04 -3.65
CA THR A 121 -4.17 -4.81 -4.62
C THR A 121 -5.52 -5.32 -4.14
N TRP A 122 -5.54 -6.28 -3.20
CA TRP A 122 -6.73 -6.94 -2.67
C TRP A 122 -7.31 -6.30 -1.40
N ALA A 123 -6.67 -5.25 -0.87
CA ALA A 123 -7.03 -4.67 0.43
C ALA A 123 -8.49 -4.18 0.51
N HIS A 124 -9.13 -3.88 -0.62
CA HIS A 124 -10.54 -3.49 -0.71
C HIS A 124 -11.53 -4.64 -0.42
N ARG A 125 -11.08 -5.90 -0.36
CA ARG A 125 -11.94 -7.07 -0.10
C ARG A 125 -11.99 -7.53 1.35
N ALA A 126 -11.14 -6.97 2.20
CA ALA A 126 -11.14 -7.26 3.63
C ALA A 126 -12.47 -6.87 4.30
N LYS A 127 -12.78 -7.50 5.42
CA LYS A 127 -13.96 -7.25 6.25
C LYS A 127 -13.72 -6.18 7.31
N ALA A 128 -12.46 -5.98 7.69
CA ALA A 128 -12.02 -4.87 8.51
C ALA A 128 -10.54 -4.56 8.27
N SER A 129 -10.10 -3.37 8.64
CA SER A 129 -8.68 -2.99 8.69
C SER A 129 -8.26 -2.71 10.13
N MET A 130 -7.27 -3.43 10.63
CA MET A 130 -6.64 -3.18 11.93
C MET A 130 -5.50 -2.18 11.75
N VAL A 131 -5.55 -1.02 12.42
CA VAL A 131 -4.50 -0.01 12.39
C VAL A 131 -3.57 -0.18 13.59
N VAL A 132 -2.38 -0.74 13.36
CA VAL A 132 -1.43 -1.05 14.44
C VAL A 132 -0.65 0.20 14.88
N CYS A 133 -0.14 0.97 13.92
CA CYS A 133 0.59 2.20 14.21
C CYS A 133 -0.35 3.41 14.19
N SER A 134 -0.83 3.82 15.36
CA SER A 134 -1.87 4.86 15.56
C SER A 134 -1.59 6.26 14.96
N ARG A 135 -0.40 6.53 14.42
CA ARG A 135 -0.05 7.81 13.77
C ARG A 135 0.28 7.69 12.29
N ALA A 136 0.44 6.48 11.75
CA ALA A 136 0.75 6.27 10.35
C ALA A 136 -0.49 5.75 9.61
N LEU A 137 -0.68 6.21 8.37
CA LEU A 137 -1.65 5.63 7.44
C LEU A 137 -3.14 5.66 7.88
N LEU A 138 -3.51 6.49 8.86
CA LEU A 138 -4.92 6.70 9.22
C LEU A 138 -5.76 7.17 8.02
N SER A 139 -5.19 8.02 7.15
CA SER A 139 -5.85 8.46 5.92
C SER A 139 -6.10 7.32 4.93
N LEU A 140 -5.26 6.28 4.92
CA LEU A 140 -5.46 5.10 4.10
C LEU A 140 -6.64 4.28 4.65
N ALA A 141 -6.69 4.05 5.96
CA ALA A 141 -7.78 3.34 6.60
C ALA A 141 -9.13 4.05 6.41
N ALA A 142 -9.15 5.36 6.64
CA ALA A 142 -10.33 6.20 6.36
C ALA A 142 -10.75 6.15 4.89
N GLY A 143 -9.80 6.21 3.96
CA GLY A 143 -10.09 6.11 2.53
C GLY A 143 -10.59 4.73 2.09
N LEU A 144 -10.14 3.65 2.72
CA LEU A 144 -10.68 2.29 2.50
C LEU A 144 -12.14 2.19 2.96
N GLN A 145 -12.47 2.80 4.11
CA GLN A 145 -13.85 2.87 4.58
C GLN A 145 -14.72 3.70 3.64
N GLU A 146 -14.26 4.87 3.22
CA GLU A 146 -15.01 5.76 2.34
C GLU A 146 -15.26 5.13 0.95
N ARG A 147 -14.24 4.55 0.32
CA ARG A 147 -14.34 4.05 -1.06
C ARG A 147 -14.89 2.63 -1.18
N TYR A 148 -14.63 1.78 -0.19
CA TYR A 148 -14.91 0.36 -0.27
C TYR A 148 -15.75 -0.17 0.90
N GLY A 149 -16.12 0.68 1.86
CA GLY A 149 -16.92 0.28 3.02
C GLY A 149 -16.20 -0.63 4.00
N VAL A 150 -14.86 -0.72 3.93
CA VAL A 150 -14.06 -1.55 4.86
C VAL A 150 -13.88 -0.79 6.18
N PRO A 151 -14.54 -1.18 7.28
CA PRO A 151 -14.39 -0.50 8.57
C PRO A 151 -12.96 -0.66 9.10
N TRP A 152 -12.53 0.23 9.99
CA TRP A 152 -11.23 0.14 10.63
C TRP A 152 -11.29 0.46 12.12
N PHE A 153 -10.31 -0.05 12.85
CA PHE A 153 -10.16 0.10 14.31
C PHE A 153 -8.69 0.25 14.69
#